data_AF-A0A0S8H123-F1
#
_entry.id   AF-A0A0S8H123-F1
#
_cell.length_a   1.000
_cell.length_b   1.000
_cell.length_c   1.000
_cell.angle_alpha   90.00
_cell.angle_beta   90.00
_cell.angle_gamma   90.00
#
_symmetry.space_group_name_H-M   'P 1'
#
loop_
_entity.id
_entity.type
_entity.pdbx_description
1 polymer ?
#
loop_
_entity_poly.entity_id
_entity_poly.type
_entity_poly.pdbx_seq_one_letter_code
_entity_poly.pdbx_strand_id
1 'polypeptide(L)'
;MHIDGEGILCPGTCAGIILGRASRPESIARIWQTLDQAFADKDETSPPLPGLEIIGLLARRGPAALLDVAGARGYVPRPEGYAHKCQLCWDVRRWLFEKGYFRDQLGPEVTYTA
;
A
#
# COMPACT_ATOMS: atom_id res chain seq x y z
N MET A 1 1.36 -13.34 2.83
CA MET A 1 0.57 -12.40 3.65
C MET A 1 1.08 -12.50 5.08
N HIS A 2 1.10 -11.40 5.82
CA HIS A 2 1.47 -11.36 7.24
C HIS A 2 0.30 -10.79 8.05
N ILE A 3 0.21 -11.16 9.33
CA ILE A 3 -0.80 -10.66 10.27
C ILE A 3 -0.02 -10.13 11.47
N ASP A 4 -0.20 -8.86 11.81
CA ASP A 4 0.45 -8.27 12.97
C ASP A 4 -0.30 -8.57 14.30
N GLY A 5 0.25 -8.09 15.42
CA GLY A 5 -0.32 -8.31 16.75
C GLY A 5 -1.70 -7.67 16.95
N GLU A 6 -2.07 -6.68 16.12
CA GLU A 6 -3.38 -6.01 16.13
C GLU A 6 -4.37 -6.65 15.15
N GLY A 7 -3.97 -7.75 14.50
CA GLY A 7 -4.77 -8.46 13.52
C GLY A 7 -4.89 -7.75 12.17
N ILE A 8 -3.99 -6.82 11.84
CA ILE A 8 -3.93 -6.21 10.50
C ILE A 8 -3.24 -7.18 9.54
N LEU A 9 -3.92 -7.43 8.42
CA LEU A 9 -3.37 -8.22 7.33
C LEU A 9 -2.56 -7.29 6.42
N CYS A 10 -1.31 -7.64 6.13
CA CYS A 10 -0.43 -6.87 5.27
C CYS A 10 0.33 -7.75 4.26
N PRO A 11 0.90 -7.17 3.18
CA PRO A 11 1.76 -7.91 2.26
C PRO A 11 2.95 -8.50 3.00
N GLY A 12 3.40 -9.70 2.61
CA GLY A 12 4.59 -10.31 3.20
C GLY A 12 5.89 -9.56 2.90
N THR A 13 5.87 -8.60 1.98
CA THR A 13 7.02 -7.85 1.49
C THR A 13 7.17 -6.46 2.11
N CYS A 14 6.09 -5.87 2.63
CA CYS A 14 6.07 -4.50 3.14
C CYS A 14 5.03 -4.36 4.26
N ALA A 15 5.47 -3.96 5.45
CA ALA A 15 4.58 -3.42 6.47
C ALA A 15 4.07 -2.02 6.06
N GLY A 16 2.97 -1.56 6.65
CA GLY A 16 2.37 -0.24 6.36
C GLY A 16 1.30 -0.26 5.26
N ILE A 17 0.96 -1.42 4.70
CA ILE A 17 -0.13 -1.56 3.72
C ILE A 17 -1.18 -2.49 4.30
N ILE A 18 -2.41 -2.03 4.40
CA ILE A 18 -3.55 -2.76 4.93
C ILE A 18 -4.22 -3.50 3.77
N LEU A 19 -4.22 -4.83 3.84
CA LEU A 19 -5.02 -5.70 2.96
C LEU A 19 -6.36 -6.07 3.59
N GLY A 20 -6.47 -5.96 4.92
CA GLY A 20 -7.68 -6.25 5.68
C GLY A 20 -7.42 -6.32 7.17
N ARG A 21 -8.43 -6.74 7.93
CA ARG A 21 -8.34 -6.93 9.40
C ARG A 21 -9.00 -8.24 9.81
N ALA A 22 -8.34 -9.02 10.66
CA ALA A 22 -8.82 -10.30 11.14
C ALA A 22 -10.08 -10.18 12.03
N SER A 23 -10.33 -9.00 12.59
CA SER A 23 -11.53 -8.70 13.37
C SER A 23 -12.78 -8.45 12.51
N ARG A 24 -12.64 -8.34 11.19
CA ARG A 24 -13.79 -8.19 10.27
C ARG A 24 -14.42 -9.56 9.99
N PRO A 25 -15.72 -9.60 9.63
CA PRO A 25 -16.41 -10.86 9.33
C PRO A 25 -15.90 -11.53 8.05
N GLU A 26 -15.20 -10.81 7.18
CA GLU A 26 -14.59 -11.38 5.98
C GLU A 26 -13.44 -12.32 6.37
N SER A 27 -13.46 -13.55 5.84
CA SER A 27 -12.41 -14.52 6.12
C SER A 27 -11.09 -14.13 5.44
N ILE A 28 -9.97 -14.49 6.07
CA ILE A 28 -8.63 -14.32 5.50
C ILE A 28 -8.52 -14.97 4.11
N ALA A 29 -9.14 -16.15 3.95
CA ALA A 29 -9.20 -16.85 2.67
C ALA A 29 -9.95 -16.04 1.60
N ARG A 30 -11.05 -15.37 1.98
CA ARG A 30 -11.80 -14.51 1.06
C ARG A 30 -10.99 -13.29 0.64
N ILE A 31 -10.29 -12.63 1.56
CA ILE A 31 -9.37 -11.52 1.26
C ILE A 31 -8.32 -11.97 0.25
N TRP A 32 -7.71 -13.13 0.48
CA TRP A 32 -6.72 -13.71 -0.46
C TRP A 32 -7.32 -13.96 -1.84
N GLN A 33 -8.48 -14.61 -1.93
CA GLN A 33 -9.16 -14.87 -3.21
C GLN A 33 -9.52 -13.57 -3.94
N THR A 34 -9.96 -12.54 -3.23
CA THR A 34 -10.24 -11.22 -3.80
C THR A 34 -8.99 -10.61 -4.43
N LEU A 35 -7.84 -10.67 -3.73
CA LEU A 35 -6.57 -10.17 -4.25
C LEU A 35 -6.08 -11.00 -5.45
N ASP A 36 -6.17 -12.32 -5.37
CA ASP A 36 -5.80 -13.24 -6.46
C ASP A 36 -6.61 -12.93 -7.73
N GLN A 37 -7.94 -12.85 -7.62
CA GLN A 37 -8.83 -12.49 -8.74
C GLN A 37 -8.62 -11.06 -9.24
N ALA A 38 -8.28 -10.13 -8.36
CA ALA A 38 -8.02 -8.73 -8.71
C ALA A 38 -6.79 -8.57 -9.62
N PHE A 39 -5.85 -9.51 -9.56
CA PHE A 39 -4.54 -9.42 -10.23
C PHE A 39 -4.21 -10.58 -11.17
N ALA A 40 -5.05 -11.62 -11.26
CA ALA A 40 -4.81 -12.81 -12.09
C ALA A 40 -4.52 -12.49 -13.58
N ASP A 41 -5.33 -11.63 -14.21
CA ASP A 41 -5.27 -11.36 -15.66
C ASP A 41 -5.20 -9.86 -15.98
N LYS A 42 -4.81 -9.03 -15.00
CA LYS A 42 -4.96 -7.58 -15.12
C LYS A 42 -3.62 -6.89 -15.38
N ASP A 43 -3.46 -6.34 -16.58
CA ASP A 43 -2.33 -5.48 -16.95
C ASP A 43 -2.43 -4.06 -16.35
N GLU A 44 -1.52 -3.17 -16.76
CA GLU A 44 -1.50 -1.76 -16.32
C GLU A 44 -2.71 -0.94 -16.79
N THR A 45 -3.45 -1.40 -17.80
CA THR A 45 -4.60 -0.70 -18.40
C THR A 45 -5.93 -1.00 -17.70
N SER A 46 -5.93 -2.02 -16.85
CA SER A 46 -7.11 -2.39 -16.08
C SER A 46 -7.54 -1.28 -15.11
N PRO A 47 -8.85 -1.03 -14.96
CA PRO A 47 -9.33 0.03 -14.08
C PRO A 47 -8.93 -0.24 -12.62
N PRO A 48 -8.62 0.82 -11.85
CA PRO A 48 -8.32 0.69 -10.43
C PRO A 48 -9.53 0.10 -9.69
N LEU A 49 -9.24 -0.79 -8.74
CA LEU A 49 -10.26 -1.40 -7.90
C LEU A 49 -10.44 -0.52 -6.66
N PRO A 50 -11.66 -0.04 -6.37
CA PRO A 50 -11.93 0.76 -5.18
C PRO A 50 -11.50 0.02 -3.91
N GLY A 51 -10.76 0.70 -3.03
CA GLY A 51 -10.22 0.11 -1.79
C GLY A 51 -8.94 -0.71 -1.97
N LEU A 52 -8.44 -0.88 -3.19
CA LEU A 52 -7.18 -1.58 -3.51
C LEU A 52 -6.22 -0.71 -4.34
N GLU A 53 -6.38 0.61 -4.31
CA GLU A 53 -5.59 1.56 -5.09
C GLU A 53 -4.09 1.43 -4.83
N ILE A 54 -3.65 1.41 -3.57
CA ILE A 54 -2.22 1.31 -3.21
C ILE A 54 -1.65 -0.04 -3.65
N ILE A 55 -2.32 -1.14 -3.29
CA ILE A 55 -1.81 -2.47 -3.64
C ILE A 55 -1.87 -2.72 -5.14
N GLY A 56 -2.87 -2.18 -5.84
CA GLY A 56 -3.00 -2.26 -7.28
C GLY A 56 -1.94 -1.47 -8.04
N LEU A 57 -1.60 -0.27 -7.58
CA LEU A 57 -0.48 0.50 -8.13
C LEU A 57 0.84 -0.27 -7.98
N LEU A 58 1.08 -0.82 -6.79
CA LEU A 58 2.29 -1.58 -6.49
C LEU A 58 2.38 -2.89 -7.26
N ALA A 59 1.27 -3.62 -7.40
CA ALA A 59 1.22 -4.89 -8.11
C ALA A 59 1.49 -4.72 -9.62
N ARG A 60 0.97 -3.64 -10.23
CA ARG A 60 1.09 -3.39 -11.66
C ARG A 60 2.39 -2.71 -12.06
N ARG A 61 2.74 -1.64 -11.34
CA ARG A 61 3.80 -0.68 -11.75
C ARG A 61 4.92 -0.55 -10.72
N GLY A 62 4.86 -1.33 -9.63
CA GLY A 62 5.87 -1.33 -8.58
C GLY A 62 5.93 -0.03 -7.78
N PRO A 63 6.97 0.13 -6.92
CA PRO A 63 7.11 1.25 -6.00
C PRO A 63 7.24 2.63 -6.67
N ALA A 64 7.73 2.69 -7.92
CA ALA A 64 7.88 3.95 -8.64
C ALA A 64 6.53 4.63 -8.91
N ALA A 65 5.45 3.86 -9.09
CA ALA A 65 4.13 4.43 -9.33
C ALA A 65 3.58 5.22 -8.13
N LEU A 66 3.96 4.86 -6.90
CA LEU A 66 3.60 5.65 -5.73
C LEU A 66 4.26 7.03 -5.75
N LEU A 67 5.50 7.12 -6.25
CA LEU A 67 6.20 8.39 -6.40
C LEU A 67 5.47 9.30 -7.38
N ASP A 68 5.00 8.79 -8.53
CA ASP A 68 4.21 9.57 -9.50
C ASP A 68 2.95 10.14 -8.84
N VAL A 69 2.22 9.29 -8.09
CA VAL A 69 0.97 9.66 -7.41
C VAL A 69 1.19 10.74 -6.36
N ALA A 70 2.25 10.62 -5.56
CA ALA A 70 2.58 11.60 -4.54
C ALA A 70 3.14 12.89 -5.16
N GLY A 71 3.99 12.79 -6.19
CA GLY A 71 4.57 13.93 -6.90
C GLY A 71 3.50 14.80 -7.55
N ALA A 72 2.50 14.19 -8.18
CA ALA A 72 1.33 14.91 -8.71
C ALA A 72 0.51 15.65 -7.63
N ARG A 73 0.74 15.35 -6.34
CA ARG A 73 0.10 16.00 -5.18
C ARG A 73 1.03 16.93 -4.42
N GLY A 74 2.26 17.13 -4.90
CA GLY A 74 3.25 18.04 -4.31
C GLY A 74 4.25 17.37 -3.36
N TYR A 75 4.38 16.04 -3.38
CA TYR A 75 5.51 15.38 -2.73
C TYR A 75 6.81 15.74 -3.46
N VAL A 76 7.83 16.11 -2.71
CA VAL A 76 9.18 16.39 -3.22
C VAL A 76 10.14 15.39 -2.58
N PRO A 77 10.88 14.60 -3.38
CA PRO A 77 11.91 13.71 -2.86
C PRO A 77 12.98 14.47 -2.06
N ARG A 78 13.54 13.81 -1.04
CA ARG A 78 14.63 14.35 -0.24
C ARG A 78 15.84 14.71 -1.10
N PRO A 79 16.42 15.91 -0.97
CA PRO A 79 17.55 16.35 -1.79
C PRO A 79 18.80 15.50 -1.60
N GLU A 80 19.00 14.93 -0.41
CA GLU A 80 20.09 14.00 -0.09
C GLU A 80 19.90 12.58 -0.67
N GLY A 81 18.74 12.30 -1.26
CA GLY A 81 18.40 11.01 -1.83
C GLY A 81 17.96 9.96 -0.80
N TYR A 82 18.01 8.69 -1.21
CA TYR A 82 17.60 7.54 -0.40
C TYR A 82 18.62 6.42 -0.53
N ALA A 83 18.85 5.69 0.57
CA ALA A 83 19.73 4.53 0.60
C ALA A 83 19.23 3.37 -0.26
N HIS A 84 17.91 3.21 -0.42
CA HIS A 84 17.34 2.17 -1.28
C HIS A 84 15.89 2.47 -1.67
N LYS A 85 15.38 1.78 -2.71
CA LYS A 85 13.99 1.90 -3.19
C LYS A 85 12.93 1.72 -2.11
N CYS A 86 13.20 0.90 -1.08
CA CYS A 86 12.27 0.65 0.01
C CYS A 86 12.15 1.85 0.96
N GLN A 87 13.24 2.61 1.17
CA GLN A 87 13.21 3.83 1.96
C GLN A 87 12.39 4.91 1.26
N LEU A 88 12.61 5.10 -0.05
CA LEU A 88 11.78 6.00 -0.87
C LEU A 88 10.30 5.58 -0.82
N CYS A 89 10.00 4.30 -1.02
CA CYS A 89 8.63 3.78 -0.98
C CYS A 89 7.96 4.02 0.40
N TRP A 90 8.70 3.84 1.49
CA TRP A 90 8.18 4.14 2.83
C TRP A 90 7.95 5.64 3.02
N ASP A 91 8.88 6.50 2.61
CA ASP A 91 8.77 7.95 2.75
C ASP A 91 7.57 8.52 1.98
N VAL A 92 7.37 8.05 0.74
CA VAL A 92 6.19 8.39 -0.07
C VAL A 92 4.88 7.97 0.62
N ARG A 93 4.82 6.74 1.15
CA ARG A 93 3.62 6.25 1.85
C ARG A 93 3.36 7.01 3.14
N ARG A 94 4.41 7.33 3.91
CA ARG A 94 4.32 8.17 5.10
C ARG A 94 3.72 9.54 4.75
N TRP A 95 4.26 10.20 3.73
CA TRP A 95 3.76 11.50 3.29
C TRP A 95 2.28 11.43 2.84
N LEU A 96 1.91 10.41 2.06
CA LEU A 96 0.52 10.20 1.64
C LEU A 96 -0.41 10.01 2.85
N PHE A 97 0.02 9.21 3.82
CA PHE A 97 -0.72 8.97 5.07
C PHE A 97 -0.88 10.26 5.89
N GLU A 98 0.19 11.03 6.10
CA GLU A 98 0.16 12.30 6.84
C GLU A 98 -0.75 13.35 6.17
N LYS A 99 -0.86 13.34 4.83
CA LYS A 99 -1.82 14.17 4.09
C LYS A 99 -3.24 13.62 4.08
N GLY A 100 -3.47 12.47 4.70
CA GLY A 100 -4.79 11.86 4.84
C GLY A 100 -5.27 11.12 3.60
N TYR A 101 -4.38 10.79 2.66
CA TYR A 101 -4.72 9.96 1.50
C TYR A 101 -4.68 8.48 1.90
N PHE A 102 -5.59 7.69 1.30
CA PHE A 102 -5.60 6.23 1.41
C PHE A 102 -5.59 5.70 2.87
N ARG A 103 -6.26 6.39 3.81
CA ARG A 103 -6.22 6.04 5.25
C ARG A 103 -6.66 4.60 5.57
N ASP A 104 -7.51 4.01 4.75
CA ASP A 104 -7.97 2.63 4.92
C ASP A 104 -6.97 1.59 4.37
N GLN A 105 -5.97 2.03 3.61
CA GLN A 105 -4.98 1.17 2.94
C GLN A 105 -3.55 1.41 3.43
N LEU A 106 -3.25 2.57 4.01
CA LEU A 106 -1.96 2.90 4.59
C LEU A 106 -2.07 2.83 6.11
N GLY A 107 -1.35 1.90 6.71
CA GLY A 107 -1.26 1.74 8.16
C GLY A 107 -0.71 0.36 8.56
N PRO A 108 -0.64 0.06 9.87
CA PRO A 108 -1.12 0.89 10.98
C PRO A 108 -0.33 2.20 11.15
N GLU A 109 -0.94 3.17 11.82
CA GLU A 109 -0.39 4.51 12.09
C GLU A 109 1.03 4.45 12.68
N VAL A 110 1.29 3.51 13.59
CA VAL A 110 2.61 3.27 14.19
C VAL A 110 3.73 3.03 13.16
N THR A 111 3.38 2.60 11.94
CA THR A 111 4.36 2.43 10.85
C THR A 111 4.89 3.77 10.32
N TYR A 112 4.19 4.87 10.59
CA TYR A 112 4.44 6.19 10.01
C TYR A 112 4.70 7.28 11.05
N THR A 113 4.41 7.04 12.34
CA THR A 113 4.57 8.01 13.43
C THR A 113 5.85 7.84 14.25
N ALA A 114 6.87 7.18 13.70
CA ALA A 114 8.19 7.08 14.32
C ALA A 114 9.03 8.35 14.13
#